data_AF-A0A859DMJ4-F1
#
_entry.id   AF-A0A859DMJ4-F1
#
_cell.length_a   1.000
_cell.length_b   1.000
_cell.length_c   1.000
_cell.angle_alpha   90.00
_cell.angle_beta   90.00
_cell.angle_gamma   90.00
#
_symmetry.space_group_name_H-M   'P 1'
#
loop_
_entity.id
_entity.type
_entity.pdbx_description
1 polymer ?
#
loop_
_entity_poly.entity_id
_entity_poly.type
_entity_poly.pdbx_seq_one_letter_code
_entity_poly.pdbx_strand_id
1 'polypeptide(L)'
;MPKMLSSRRKIGYNKIDILEREVCQMSKHSVRLTICGTECAVGTENNEAYVRSLAAEVQTCMLQLSRQSVRASGTVTAIVAALSFCDDYHKEKEAAEALRQQMQRCLADTAKANQQAREAQQEANRLRQETACLRARLGQEEPDPSARTAQQAPVERETSGVFSRPQPKTEKSGADFLSLFEDKHEKNNET
;
A
#
# COMPACT_ATOMS: atom_id res chain seq x y z
N MET A 1 -57.57 30.59 -47.67
CA MET A 1 -57.98 29.24 -47.24
C MET A 1 -56.73 28.37 -47.09
N PRO A 2 -56.40 27.85 -45.89
CA PRO A 2 -55.14 27.16 -45.60
C PRO A 2 -55.30 25.62 -45.61
N LYS A 3 -54.37 24.88 -46.21
CA LYS A 3 -54.10 23.43 -46.02
C LYS A 3 -52.64 23.20 -46.49
N MET A 4 -51.76 22.37 -45.93
CA MET A 4 -51.86 21.24 -45.01
C MET A 4 -50.58 21.22 -44.15
N LEU A 5 -50.72 20.85 -42.88
CA LEU A 5 -49.64 20.26 -42.10
C LEU A 5 -49.20 18.96 -42.78
N SER A 6 -47.92 18.80 -43.09
CA SER A 6 -47.36 17.49 -43.42
C SER A 6 -46.25 17.12 -42.44
N SER A 7 -46.67 16.29 -41.50
CA SER A 7 -45.96 15.10 -41.05
C SER A 7 -44.56 15.30 -40.44
N ARG A 8 -44.57 15.50 -39.11
CA ARG A 8 -43.43 15.13 -38.26
C ARG A 8 -43.16 13.63 -38.41
N ARG A 9 -42.13 13.27 -39.18
CA ARG A 9 -41.51 11.94 -39.08
C ARG A 9 -40.91 11.81 -37.68
N LYS A 10 -41.66 11.17 -36.77
CA LYS A 10 -41.10 10.68 -35.50
C LYS A 10 -40.05 9.63 -35.87
N ILE A 11 -38.79 10.01 -35.75
CA ILE A 11 -37.65 9.09 -35.79
C ILE A 11 -37.85 8.16 -34.61
N GLY A 12 -38.17 6.89 -34.89
CA GLY A 12 -38.21 5.86 -33.88
C GLY A 12 -36.81 5.70 -33.31
N TYR A 13 -36.64 5.96 -32.02
CA TYR A 13 -35.41 5.62 -31.32
C TYR A 13 -35.42 4.12 -31.09
N ASN A 14 -34.40 3.41 -31.58
CA ASN A 14 -34.29 1.97 -31.36
C ASN A 14 -34.01 1.75 -29.87
N LYS A 15 -34.54 0.66 -29.31
CA LYS A 15 -34.38 0.30 -27.88
C LYS A 15 -32.91 0.22 -27.44
N ILE A 16 -32.00 -0.01 -28.39
CA ILE A 16 -30.54 0.00 -28.19
C ILE A 16 -30.03 1.42 -27.91
N ASP A 17 -30.50 2.44 -28.66
CA ASP A 17 -30.11 3.85 -28.47
C ASP A 17 -30.59 4.42 -27.12
N ILE A 18 -31.72 3.91 -26.61
CA ILE A 18 -32.30 4.33 -25.34
C ILE A 18 -31.43 3.80 -24.18
N LEU A 19 -30.99 2.54 -24.27
CA LEU A 19 -30.13 1.93 -23.26
C LEU A 19 -28.73 2.55 -23.25
N GLU A 20 -28.15 2.87 -24.42
CA GLU A 20 -26.86 3.60 -24.48
C GLU A 20 -26.95 4.99 -23.83
N ARG A 21 -28.09 5.68 -23.98
CA ARG A 21 -28.32 6.97 -23.32
C ARG A 21 -28.50 6.84 -21.81
N GLU A 22 -29.20 5.82 -21.31
CA GLU A 22 -29.42 5.62 -19.88
C GLU A 22 -28.13 5.24 -19.14
N VAL A 23 -27.26 4.40 -19.73
CA VAL A 23 -25.96 4.05 -19.11
C VAL A 23 -25.02 5.26 -19.08
N CYS A 24 -25.07 6.14 -20.10
CA CYS A 24 -24.28 7.37 -20.14
C CYS A 24 -24.88 8.53 -19.32
N GLN A 25 -26.08 8.40 -18.78
CA GLN A 25 -26.82 9.52 -18.16
C GLN A 25 -26.36 9.90 -16.75
N MET A 26 -25.41 9.15 -16.18
CA MET A 26 -24.94 9.35 -14.80
C MET A 26 -23.81 10.39 -14.68
N SER A 27 -23.37 11.04 -15.75
CA SER A 27 -22.34 12.09 -15.71
C SER A 27 -22.48 13.12 -16.84
N LYS A 28 -22.23 14.40 -16.56
CA LYS A 28 -22.30 15.50 -17.54
C LYS A 28 -21.30 15.40 -18.70
N HIS A 29 -20.27 14.56 -18.54
CA HIS A 29 -19.24 14.33 -19.55
C HIS A 29 -19.30 12.88 -20.02
N SER A 30 -19.44 12.69 -21.32
CA SER A 30 -19.35 11.37 -21.96
C SER A 30 -18.10 11.31 -22.83
N VAL A 31 -17.35 10.22 -22.69
CA VAL A 31 -16.15 9.96 -23.49
C VAL A 31 -16.45 8.80 -24.42
N ARG A 32 -16.24 8.99 -25.72
CA ARG A 32 -16.35 7.92 -26.73
C ARG A 32 -15.02 7.18 -26.81
N LEU A 33 -15.07 5.86 -26.70
CA LEU A 33 -13.93 4.95 -26.67
C LEU A 33 -14.14 3.85 -27.69
N THR A 34 -13.04 3.27 -28.17
CA THR A 34 -13.07 2.09 -29.04
C THR A 34 -12.20 1.02 -28.40
N ILE A 35 -12.81 -0.07 -27.95
CA ILE A 35 -12.12 -1.17 -27.26
C ILE A 35 -12.34 -2.44 -28.08
N CYS A 36 -11.26 -3.09 -28.50
CA CYS A 36 -11.31 -4.35 -29.27
C CYS A 36 -12.21 -4.28 -30.52
N GLY A 37 -12.31 -3.11 -31.16
CA GLY A 37 -13.16 -2.88 -32.34
C GLY A 37 -14.62 -2.53 -32.04
N THR A 38 -15.01 -2.47 -30.76
CA THR A 38 -16.35 -2.04 -30.32
C THR A 38 -16.30 -0.59 -29.85
N GLU A 39 -17.20 0.24 -30.37
CA GLU A 39 -17.40 1.60 -29.86
C GLU A 39 -18.25 1.59 -28.59
N CYS A 40 -17.77 2.27 -27.55
CA CYS A 40 -18.47 2.41 -26.27
C CYS A 40 -18.46 3.87 -25.85
N ALA A 41 -19.59 4.37 -25.36
CA ALA A 41 -19.65 5.66 -24.68
C ALA A 41 -19.65 5.41 -23.17
N VAL A 42 -18.74 6.08 -22.45
CA VAL A 42 -18.64 5.98 -20.98
C VAL A 42 -18.92 7.34 -20.38
N GLY A 43 -19.92 7.40 -19.52
CA GLY A 43 -20.15 8.54 -18.65
C GLY A 43 -19.14 8.54 -17.49
N THR A 44 -18.33 9.61 -17.36
CA THR A 44 -17.37 9.74 -16.27
C THR A 44 -17.21 11.19 -15.81
N GLU A 45 -16.87 11.40 -14.55
CA GLU A 45 -16.43 12.71 -14.01
C GLU A 45 -14.90 12.87 -14.07
N ASN A 46 -14.18 11.80 -14.40
CA ASN A 46 -12.73 11.81 -14.48
C ASN A 46 -12.25 12.44 -15.79
N ASN A 47 -10.97 12.84 -15.82
CA ASN A 47 -10.35 13.37 -17.02
C ASN A 47 -10.39 12.34 -18.16
N GLU A 48 -10.67 12.81 -19.37
CA GLU A 48 -10.72 12.02 -20.59
C GLU A 48 -9.41 11.22 -20.82
N ALA A 49 -8.25 11.80 -20.50
CA ALA A 49 -6.96 11.12 -20.62
C ALA A 49 -6.87 9.88 -19.73
N TYR A 50 -7.38 9.95 -18.49
CA TYR A 50 -7.41 8.83 -17.55
C TYR A 50 -8.37 7.73 -18.01
N VAL A 51 -9.54 8.11 -18.52
CA VAL A 51 -10.51 7.13 -19.01
C VAL A 51 -10.01 6.44 -20.28
N ARG A 52 -9.29 7.14 -21.16
CA ARG A 52 -8.60 6.53 -22.30
C ARG A 52 -7.48 5.58 -21.87
N SER A 53 -6.71 5.91 -20.83
CA SER A 53 -5.67 4.99 -20.33
C SER A 53 -6.27 3.72 -19.76
N LEU A 54 -7.37 3.82 -19.00
CA LEU A 54 -8.10 2.63 -18.51
C LEU A 54 -8.62 1.77 -19.68
N ALA A 55 -9.19 2.40 -20.71
CA ALA A 55 -9.64 1.66 -21.90
C ALA A 55 -8.48 0.95 -22.61
N ALA A 56 -7.31 1.59 -22.70
CA ALA A 56 -6.12 0.99 -23.29
C ALA A 56 -5.59 -0.20 -22.45
N GLU A 57 -5.66 -0.11 -21.13
CA GLU A 57 -5.31 -1.18 -20.20
C GLU A 57 -6.23 -2.39 -20.36
N VAL A 58 -7.55 -2.17 -20.36
CA VAL A 58 -8.55 -3.20 -20.61
C VAL A 58 -8.33 -3.85 -21.97
N GLN A 59 -8.10 -3.05 -23.01
CA GLN A 59 -7.80 -3.56 -24.36
C GLN A 59 -6.54 -4.42 -24.36
N THR A 60 -5.48 -4.01 -23.66
CA THR A 60 -4.23 -4.77 -23.58
C THR A 60 -4.45 -6.12 -22.90
N CYS A 61 -5.18 -6.14 -21.77
CA CYS A 61 -5.54 -7.37 -21.06
C CYS A 61 -6.37 -8.31 -21.94
N MET A 62 -7.41 -7.79 -22.60
CA MET A 62 -8.22 -8.59 -23.53
C MET A 62 -7.42 -9.13 -24.71
N LEU A 63 -6.46 -8.36 -25.25
CA LEU A 63 -5.57 -8.81 -26.32
C LEU A 63 -4.59 -9.89 -25.83
N GLN A 64 -4.12 -9.80 -24.59
CA GLN A 64 -3.26 -10.83 -23.99
C GLN A 64 -4.01 -12.15 -23.78
N LEU A 65 -5.21 -12.07 -23.20
CA LEU A 65 -6.07 -13.23 -22.98
C LEU A 65 -6.50 -13.89 -24.31
N SER A 66 -6.82 -13.10 -25.34
CA SER A 66 -7.15 -13.65 -26.66
C SER A 66 -5.96 -14.34 -27.34
N ARG A 67 -4.72 -13.89 -27.11
CA ARG A 67 -3.50 -14.58 -27.60
C ARG A 67 -3.25 -15.90 -26.88
N GLN A 68 -3.59 -15.99 -25.60
CA GLN A 68 -3.42 -17.21 -24.81
C GLN A 68 -4.42 -18.31 -25.18
N SER A 69 -5.63 -17.94 -25.66
CA SER A 69 -6.67 -18.89 -26.04
C SER A 69 -7.25 -18.61 -27.43
N VAL A 70 -6.80 -19.37 -28.43
CA VAL A 70 -7.21 -19.25 -29.85
C VAL A 70 -8.73 -19.46 -30.08
N ARG A 71 -9.44 -20.09 -29.14
CA ARG A 71 -10.88 -20.39 -29.27
C ARG A 71 -11.82 -19.50 -28.44
N ALA A 72 -11.31 -18.53 -27.69
CA ALA A 72 -12.17 -17.68 -26.86
C ALA A 72 -12.90 -16.62 -27.71
N SER A 73 -14.22 -16.52 -27.53
CA SER A 73 -14.98 -15.40 -28.09
C SER A 73 -14.64 -14.11 -27.36
N GLY A 74 -14.74 -12.96 -28.05
CA GLY A 74 -14.46 -11.65 -27.43
C GLY A 74 -15.27 -11.38 -26.16
N THR A 75 -16.49 -11.92 -26.06
CA THR A 75 -17.34 -11.86 -24.86
C THR A 75 -16.76 -12.65 -23.69
N VAL A 76 -16.29 -13.87 -23.91
CA VAL A 76 -15.67 -14.70 -22.86
C VAL A 76 -14.37 -14.04 -22.40
N THR A 77 -13.57 -13.53 -23.32
CA THR A 77 -12.34 -12.80 -22.99
C THR A 77 -12.62 -11.55 -22.17
N ALA A 78 -13.69 -10.80 -22.46
CA ALA A 78 -14.11 -9.65 -21.67
C ALA A 78 -14.54 -10.06 -20.24
N ILE A 79 -15.29 -11.17 -20.10
CA ILE A 79 -15.69 -11.69 -18.79
C ILE A 79 -14.46 -12.09 -17.98
N VAL A 80 -13.51 -12.82 -18.59
CA VAL A 80 -12.27 -13.22 -17.90
C VAL A 80 -11.45 -11.99 -17.50
N ALA A 81 -11.29 -11.01 -18.39
CA ALA A 81 -10.59 -9.77 -18.07
C ALA A 81 -11.24 -9.03 -16.88
N ALA A 82 -12.58 -8.93 -16.87
CA ALA A 82 -13.31 -8.31 -15.77
C ALA A 82 -13.09 -9.07 -14.44
N LEU A 83 -13.13 -10.40 -14.47
CA LEU A 83 -12.86 -11.22 -13.28
C LEU A 83 -11.43 -11.01 -12.76
N SER A 84 -10.44 -10.95 -13.65
CA SER A 84 -9.04 -10.66 -13.28
C SER A 84 -8.91 -9.28 -12.61
N PHE A 85 -9.52 -8.23 -13.17
CA PHE A 85 -9.49 -6.90 -12.55
C PHE A 85 -10.22 -6.86 -11.19
N CYS A 86 -11.31 -7.62 -11.03
CA CYS A 86 -11.97 -7.74 -9.72
C CYS A 86 -11.07 -8.44 -8.69
N ASP A 87 -10.40 -9.52 -9.07
CA ASP A 87 -9.47 -10.25 -8.21
C ASP A 87 -8.30 -9.36 -7.77
N ASP A 88 -7.67 -8.64 -8.71
CA ASP A 88 -6.59 -7.71 -8.41
C ASP A 88 -7.05 -6.56 -7.51
N TYR A 89 -8.24 -5.99 -7.78
CA TYR A 89 -8.82 -4.96 -6.92
C TYR A 89 -9.05 -5.47 -5.49
N HIS A 90 -9.55 -6.69 -5.33
CA HIS A 90 -9.78 -7.28 -4.01
C HIS A 90 -8.46 -7.55 -3.27
N LYS A 91 -7.44 -8.09 -3.94
CA LYS A 91 -6.11 -8.29 -3.37
C LYS A 91 -5.47 -6.98 -2.90
N GLU A 92 -5.51 -5.95 -3.73
CA GLU A 92 -4.97 -4.63 -3.38
C GLU A 92 -5.75 -3.97 -2.23
N LYS A 93 -7.08 -4.13 -2.23
CA LYS A 93 -7.92 -3.65 -1.12
C LYS A 93 -7.59 -4.36 0.19
N GLU A 94 -7.46 -5.68 0.17
CA GLU A 94 -7.06 -6.47 1.34
C GLU A 94 -5.65 -6.08 1.83
N ALA A 95 -4.70 -5.87 0.91
CA ALA A 95 -3.37 -5.39 1.25
C ALA A 95 -3.40 -3.99 1.91
N ALA A 96 -4.23 -3.08 1.40
CA ALA A 96 -4.42 -1.76 1.99
C ALA A 96 -5.08 -1.82 3.39
N GLU A 97 -6.04 -2.73 3.58
CA GLU A 97 -6.66 -2.97 4.89
C GLU A 97 -5.68 -3.61 5.88
N ALA A 98 -4.87 -4.57 5.44
CA ALA A 98 -3.81 -5.17 6.24
C ALA A 98 -2.78 -4.12 6.67
N LEU A 99 -2.36 -3.23 5.77
CA LEU A 99 -1.46 -2.12 6.11
C LEU A 99 -2.10 -1.18 7.13
N ARG A 100 -3.38 -0.84 6.99
CA ARG A 100 -4.11 -0.06 8.00
C ARG A 100 -4.12 -0.73 9.37
N GLN A 101 -4.36 -2.04 9.42
CA GLN A 101 -4.32 -2.79 10.67
C GLN A 101 -2.92 -2.80 11.29
N GLN A 102 -1.87 -2.95 10.47
CA GLN A 102 -0.49 -2.88 10.94
C GLN A 102 -0.18 -1.51 11.55
N MET A 103 -0.60 -0.41 10.92
CA MET A 103 -0.45 0.93 11.48
C MET A 103 -1.13 1.04 12.86
N GLN A 104 -2.37 0.56 12.97
CA GLN A 104 -3.11 0.59 14.23
C GLN A 104 -2.45 -0.25 15.32
N ARG A 105 -1.96 -1.46 14.99
CA ARG A 105 -1.23 -2.32 15.92
C ARG A 105 0.05 -1.65 16.40
N CYS A 106 0.85 -1.08 15.50
CA CYS A 106 2.06 -0.35 15.86
C CYS A 106 1.76 0.83 16.80
N LEU A 107 0.69 1.59 16.54
CA LEU A 107 0.25 2.67 17.45
C LEU A 107 -0.17 2.14 18.82
N ALA A 108 -0.91 1.03 18.88
CA ALA A 108 -1.30 0.42 20.15
C ALA A 108 -0.09 -0.11 20.92
N ASP A 109 0.86 -0.76 20.23
CA ASP A 109 2.07 -1.32 20.81
C ASP A 109 3.00 -0.22 21.33
N THR A 110 3.15 0.88 20.59
CA THR A 110 3.92 2.05 21.07
C THR A 110 3.27 2.72 22.28
N ALA A 111 1.94 2.83 22.32
CA ALA A 111 1.22 3.34 23.48
C ALA A 111 1.41 2.43 24.70
N LYS A 112 1.30 1.12 24.52
CA LYS A 112 1.53 0.12 25.58
C LYS A 112 2.98 0.16 26.08
N ALA A 113 3.95 0.23 25.19
CA ALA A 113 5.37 0.33 25.55
C ALA A 113 5.64 1.61 26.36
N ASN A 114 5.03 2.74 25.98
CA ASN A 114 5.14 3.99 26.74
C ASN A 114 4.51 3.89 28.12
N GLN A 115 3.36 3.23 28.24
CA GLN A 115 2.72 3.01 29.54
C GLN A 115 3.61 2.15 30.45
N GLN A 116 4.10 1.02 29.94
CA GLN A 116 5.01 0.13 30.68
C GLN A 116 6.30 0.85 31.08
N ALA A 117 6.87 1.69 30.21
CA ALA A 117 8.04 2.49 30.54
C ALA A 117 7.76 3.49 31.68
N ARG A 118 6.58 4.13 31.69
CA ARG A 118 6.17 5.04 32.76
C ARG A 118 5.96 4.31 34.09
N GLU A 119 5.31 3.17 34.06
CA GLU A 119 5.11 2.32 35.25
C GLU A 119 6.45 1.88 35.83
N ALA A 120 7.37 1.37 34.99
CA ALA A 120 8.71 0.99 35.42
C ALA A 120 9.51 2.17 35.99
N GLN A 121 9.38 3.38 35.43
CA GLN A 121 10.00 4.59 35.98
C GLN A 121 9.45 4.97 37.35
N GLN A 122 8.14 4.85 37.55
CA GLN A 122 7.50 5.12 38.83
C GLN A 122 7.95 4.12 39.90
N GLU A 123 7.97 2.83 39.57
CA GLU A 123 8.47 1.77 40.46
C GLU A 123 9.94 1.96 40.79
N ALA A 124 10.78 2.27 39.79
CA ALA A 124 12.20 2.55 40.02
C ALA A 124 12.41 3.75 40.94
N ASN A 125 11.62 4.82 40.77
CA ASN A 125 11.69 5.99 41.65
C ASN A 125 11.23 5.68 43.07
N ARG A 126 10.16 4.88 43.23
CA ARG A 126 9.70 4.42 44.54
C ARG A 126 10.80 3.60 45.24
N LEU A 127 11.37 2.61 44.56
CA LEU A 127 12.45 1.78 45.10
C LEU A 127 13.70 2.62 45.43
N ARG A 128 14.04 3.62 44.61
CA ARG A 128 15.12 4.57 44.90
C ARG A 128 14.87 5.36 46.19
N GLN A 129 13.63 5.78 46.44
CA GLN A 129 13.27 6.47 47.69
C GLN A 129 13.36 5.53 48.90
N GLU A 130 12.85 4.30 48.77
CA GLU A 130 12.92 3.29 49.84
C GLU A 130 14.38 2.95 50.19
N THR A 131 15.22 2.73 49.18
CA THR A 131 16.66 2.45 49.38
C THR A 131 17.41 3.64 49.98
N ALA A 132 17.11 4.88 49.57
CA ALA A 132 17.70 6.08 50.18
C ALA A 132 17.31 6.22 51.66
N CYS A 133 16.03 6.01 52.00
CA CYS A 133 15.54 6.05 53.37
C CYS A 133 16.22 5.00 54.26
N LEU A 134 16.35 3.77 53.77
CA LEU A 134 17.03 2.68 54.50
C LEU A 134 18.52 2.97 54.69
N ARG A 135 19.21 3.50 53.68
CA ARG A 135 20.64 3.88 53.79
C ARG A 135 20.86 5.01 54.80
N ALA A 136 19.99 6.02 54.81
CA ALA A 136 20.04 7.10 55.80
C ALA A 136 19.86 6.56 57.23
N ARG A 137 18.97 5.57 57.43
CA ARG A 137 18.81 4.90 58.73
C ARG A 137 20.03 4.07 59.14
N LEU A 138 20.79 3.56 58.18
CA LEU A 138 22.01 2.77 58.41
C LEU A 138 23.28 3.62 58.46
N GLY A 139 23.19 4.94 58.28
CA GLY A 139 24.33 5.86 58.31
C GLY A 139 25.33 5.68 57.17
N GLN A 140 24.93 5.05 56.05
CA GLN A 140 25.78 4.91 54.85
C GLN A 140 25.45 6.02 53.86
N GLU A 141 26.35 6.99 53.74
CA GLU A 141 26.26 8.11 52.80
C GLU A 141 27.21 7.85 51.61
N GLU A 142 26.64 7.68 50.42
CA GLU A 142 27.39 7.61 49.15
C GLU A 142 26.93 8.77 48.25
N PRO A 143 27.85 9.36 47.47
CA PRO A 143 27.64 10.62 46.77
C PRO A 143 26.72 10.47 45.55
N ASP A 144 26.09 11.58 45.19
CA ASP A 144 25.02 11.72 44.21
C ASP A 144 25.22 10.91 42.90
N PRO A 145 24.27 10.04 42.51
CA PRO A 145 24.31 9.30 41.24
C PRO A 145 23.98 10.18 40.02
N SER A 146 23.67 11.47 40.20
CA SER A 146 23.38 12.44 39.13
C SER A 146 24.56 12.62 38.16
N ALA A 147 25.79 12.25 38.55
CA ALA A 147 26.97 12.33 37.69
C ALA A 147 27.13 11.15 36.70
N ARG A 148 26.43 10.01 36.90
CA ARG A 148 26.62 8.82 36.02
C ARG A 148 25.68 8.79 34.81
N THR A 149 24.58 9.53 34.83
CA THR A 149 23.63 9.59 33.69
C THR A 149 24.06 10.60 32.61
N ALA A 150 25.09 11.42 32.86
CA ALA A 150 25.60 12.41 31.92
C ALA A 150 26.58 11.84 30.85
N GLN A 151 26.81 10.52 30.82
CA GLN A 151 27.62 9.85 29.80
C GLN A 151 26.83 8.95 28.83
N GLN A 152 25.49 8.96 28.88
CA GLN A 152 24.73 8.46 27.73
C GLN A 152 24.71 9.56 26.67
N ALA A 153 25.56 9.36 25.66
CA ALA A 153 25.67 10.13 24.42
C ALA A 153 24.28 10.54 23.89
N PRO A 154 24.16 11.73 23.25
CA PRO A 154 22.91 12.16 22.65
C PRO A 154 22.48 11.11 21.62
N VAL A 155 21.38 10.41 21.91
CA VAL A 155 20.65 9.69 20.89
C VAL A 155 20.04 10.77 20.01
N GLU A 156 20.73 11.12 18.93
CA GLU A 156 20.15 11.87 17.82
C GLU A 156 18.87 11.13 17.43
N ARG A 157 17.74 11.77 17.72
CA ARG A 157 16.51 11.47 17.00
C ARG A 157 16.75 11.93 15.57
N GLU A 158 17.21 11.02 14.72
CA GLU A 158 17.17 11.23 13.29
C GLU A 158 15.71 11.38 12.86
N THR A 159 15.31 12.63 12.75
CA THR A 159 14.20 13.05 11.92
C THR A 159 14.54 12.73 10.47
N SER A 160 13.55 12.19 9.75
CA SER A 160 13.49 12.03 8.30
C SER A 160 14.54 11.11 7.67
N GLY A 161 14.14 9.87 7.38
CA GLY A 161 14.77 9.08 6.34
C GLY A 161 14.59 9.76 4.99
N VAL A 162 15.55 10.61 4.60
CA VAL A 162 15.81 10.93 3.20
C VAL A 162 16.68 9.80 2.67
N PHE A 163 16.07 8.93 1.87
CA PHE A 163 16.79 7.91 1.10
C PHE A 163 17.83 8.58 0.19
N SER A 164 19.10 8.56 0.60
CA SER A 164 20.21 8.77 -0.33
C SER A 164 20.51 7.45 -1.03
N ARG A 165 20.10 7.37 -2.30
CA ARG A 165 20.47 6.31 -3.23
C ARG A 165 21.98 6.35 -3.49
N PRO A 166 22.76 5.29 -3.18
CA PRO A 166 24.14 5.21 -3.64
C PRO A 166 24.17 4.86 -5.13
N GLN A 167 24.92 5.63 -5.90
CA GLN A 167 25.29 5.33 -7.29
C GLN A 167 26.25 4.12 -7.34
N PRO A 168 26.21 3.30 -8.40
CA PRO A 168 27.02 2.09 -8.49
C PRO A 168 28.47 2.43 -8.83
N LYS A 169 29.42 1.89 -8.07
CA LYS A 169 30.81 1.70 -8.52
C LYS A 169 31.20 0.26 -8.33
N THR A 170 31.78 -0.28 -9.38
CA THR A 170 32.05 -1.67 -9.71
C THR A 170 33.14 -2.31 -8.85
N GLU A 171 32.93 -3.61 -8.60
CA GLU A 171 33.94 -4.69 -8.52
C GLU A 171 34.94 -4.74 -7.35
N LYS A 172 34.68 -5.63 -6.37
CA LYS A 172 35.34 -6.95 -6.22
C LYS A 172 34.96 -7.66 -4.91
N SER A 173 34.86 -8.99 -5.03
CA SER A 173 34.86 -10.04 -3.99
C SER A 173 33.61 -10.16 -3.09
N GLY A 174 32.57 -10.81 -3.59
CA GLY A 174 31.51 -11.40 -2.76
C GLY A 174 31.93 -12.71 -2.06
N ALA A 175 33.17 -13.16 -2.25
CA ALA A 175 33.70 -14.38 -1.64
C ALA A 175 34.23 -14.16 -0.21
N ASP A 176 34.66 -12.94 0.13
CA ASP A 176 35.18 -12.62 1.48
C ASP A 176 34.09 -12.50 2.55
N PHE A 177 32.82 -12.36 2.15
CA PHE A 177 31.72 -12.27 3.10
C PHE A 177 31.30 -13.64 3.65
N LEU A 178 31.46 -14.71 2.87
CA LEU A 178 31.01 -16.05 3.24
C LEU A 178 32.01 -16.79 4.14
N SER A 179 33.30 -16.46 4.07
CA SER A 179 34.36 -17.12 4.87
C SER A 179 34.35 -16.76 6.36
N LEU A 180 33.64 -15.70 6.77
CA LEU A 180 33.53 -15.31 8.18
C LEU A 180 32.62 -16.24 8.99
N PHE A 181 31.70 -16.94 8.33
CA PHE A 181 30.71 -17.81 8.97
C PHE A 181 31.05 -19.30 8.91
N GLU A 182 32.01 -19.70 8.08
CA GLU A 182 32.43 -21.11 7.96
C GLU A 182 33.47 -21.53 9.02
N ASP A 183 34.23 -20.59 9.60
CA ASP A 183 35.36 -20.91 10.47
C ASP A 183 34.98 -21.17 11.95
N LYS A 184 33.76 -21.69 12.20
CA LYS A 184 33.28 -21.91 13.57
C LYS A 184 32.59 -23.24 13.84
N HIS A 185 33.00 -24.30 13.16
CA HIS A 185 32.66 -25.67 13.56
C HIS A 185 33.80 -26.66 13.28
N GLU A 186 34.87 -26.61 14.06
CA GLU A 186 35.72 -27.79 14.23
C GLU A 186 36.40 -27.81 15.60
N LYS A 187 35.71 -28.42 16.57
CA LYS A 187 36.34 -29.05 17.72
C LYS A 187 35.75 -30.44 17.92
N ASN A 188 36.66 -31.40 18.05
CA ASN A 188 36.54 -32.71 18.69
C ASN A 188 36.20 -33.90 17.78
N ASN A 189 37.24 -34.53 17.22
CA ASN A 189 37.35 -35.99 17.33
C ASN A 189 38.82 -36.45 17.22
N GLU A 190 39.50 -36.58 18.36
CA GLU A 190 40.74 -37.35 18.46
C GLU A 190 40.69 -38.14 19.77
N THR A 191 40.19 -39.38 19.68
CA THR A 191 40.62 -40.57 20.43
C THR A 191 40.14 -41.80 19.70
#